data_AF-A0A0C2C0W5-F1
#
_entry.id   AF-A0A0C2C0W5-F1
#
_cell.length_a   1.000
_cell.length_b   1.000
_cell.length_c   1.000
_cell.angle_alpha   90.00
_cell.angle_beta   90.00
_cell.angle_gamma   90.00
#
_symmetry.space_group_name_H-M   'P 1'
#
loop_
_entity.id
_entity.type
_entity.pdbx_description
1 polymer ?
#
loop_
_entity_poly.entity_id
_entity_poly.type
_entity_poly.pdbx_seq_one_letter_code
_entity_poly.pdbx_strand_id
1 'polypeptide(L)'
;VAVVGAASCELLRYAGDETIIREIFTSLNFFDKEKILFILNDREDPTVVGGFHWSLLVLERKIGRFHYYDSTRPAKTTVAKQLVSIVTPFLDTENITFTIEDCPQQHNSFDCGMYVIEFVRRALKVRAFP
;
A
#
# COMPACT_ATOMS: atom_id res chain seq x y z
N VAL A 1 10.32 6.83 -7.00
CA VAL A 1 9.37 6.40 -5.95
C VAL A 1 8.05 7.17 -6.13
N ALA A 2 6.90 6.58 -5.80
CA ALA A 2 5.63 7.28 -5.60
C ALA A 2 5.03 6.92 -4.23
N VAL A 3 4.37 7.88 -3.59
CA VAL A 3 3.55 7.66 -2.39
C VAL A 3 2.10 7.93 -2.77
N VAL A 4 1.26 6.91 -2.65
CA VAL A 4 -0.16 6.96 -2.98
C VAL A 4 -0.92 7.17 -1.68
N GLY A 5 -1.59 8.30 -1.58
CA GLY A 5 -2.38 8.67 -0.41
C GLY A 5 -3.62 7.80 -0.25
N ALA A 6 -4.15 7.77 0.98
CA ALA A 6 -5.32 6.98 1.36
C ALA A 6 -6.53 7.15 0.42
N ALA A 7 -6.87 8.39 0.07
CA ALA A 7 -8.00 8.66 -0.81
C ALA A 7 -7.81 8.04 -2.21
N SER A 8 -6.59 8.09 -2.75
CA SER A 8 -6.29 7.45 -4.04
C SER A 8 -6.30 5.92 -3.93
N CYS A 9 -5.87 5.35 -2.80
CA CYS A 9 -6.02 3.93 -2.53
C CYS A 9 -7.49 3.50 -2.49
N GLU A 10 -8.36 4.30 -1.87
CA GLU A 10 -9.81 4.05 -1.87
C GLU A 10 -10.40 4.13 -3.29
N LEU A 11 -10.03 5.15 -4.08
CA LEU A 11 -10.46 5.24 -5.47
C LEU A 11 -10.06 4.00 -6.27
N LEU A 12 -8.83 3.51 -6.10
CA LEU A 12 -8.37 2.28 -6.75
C LEU A 12 -9.18 1.05 -6.33
N ARG A 13 -9.47 0.91 -5.02
CA ARG A 13 -10.20 -0.23 -4.46
C ARG A 13 -11.63 -0.36 -4.97
N TYR A 14 -12.28 0.76 -5.29
CA TYR A 14 -13.69 0.81 -5.67
C TYR A 14 -13.92 1.24 -7.13
N ALA A 15 -12.87 1.50 -7.91
CA ALA A 15 -13.01 1.85 -9.33
C ALA A 15 -13.73 0.75 -10.13
N GLY A 16 -13.42 -0.53 -9.86
CA GLY A 16 -14.08 -1.70 -10.47
C GLY A 16 -13.79 -1.92 -11.97
N ASP A 17 -13.31 -0.90 -12.68
CA ASP A 17 -13.02 -0.90 -14.11
C ASP A 17 -11.51 -0.73 -14.38
N GLU A 18 -10.92 -1.61 -15.19
CA GLU A 18 -9.49 -1.60 -15.50
C GLU A 18 -9.04 -0.31 -16.21
N THR A 19 -9.88 0.26 -17.07
CA THR A 19 -9.59 1.50 -17.80
C THR A 19 -9.46 2.67 -16.82
N ILE A 20 -10.39 2.78 -15.88
CA ILE A 20 -10.35 3.80 -14.82
C ILE A 20 -9.11 3.62 -13.94
N ILE A 21 -8.79 2.38 -13.55
CA ILE A 21 -7.58 2.09 -12.77
C ILE A 21 -6.32 2.49 -13.54
N ARG A 22 -6.26 2.22 -14.85
CA ARG A 22 -5.15 2.62 -15.73
C ARG A 22 -4.99 4.14 -15.80
N GLU A 23 -6.08 4.88 -15.89
CA GLU A 23 -6.06 6.35 -15.87
C GLU A 23 -5.54 6.88 -14.53
N ILE A 24 -6.00 6.32 -13.41
CA ILE A 24 -5.50 6.67 -12.07
C ILE A 24 -3.98 6.39 -12.00
N PHE A 25 -3.52 5.21 -12.42
CA PHE A 25 -2.09 4.87 -12.44
C PHE A 25 -1.28 5.79 -13.34
N THR A 26 -1.81 6.17 -14.50
CA THR A 26 -1.16 7.13 -15.40
C THR A 26 -1.01 8.49 -14.73
N SER A 27 -2.06 9.00 -14.07
CA SER A 27 -2.02 10.28 -13.35
C SER A 27 -1.02 10.31 -12.20
N LEU A 28 -0.77 9.15 -11.56
CA LEU A 28 0.21 8.98 -10.48
C LEU A 28 1.63 8.76 -10.98
N ASN A 29 1.83 8.73 -12.29
CA ASN A 29 3.04 8.29 -12.96
C ASN A 29 3.56 6.93 -12.43
N PHE A 30 2.62 5.99 -12.23
CA PHE A 30 2.87 4.67 -11.64
C PHE A 30 3.87 3.85 -12.45
N PHE A 31 3.72 3.83 -13.77
CA PHE A 31 4.49 2.98 -14.67
C PHE A 31 5.99 3.34 -14.71
N ASP A 32 6.34 4.61 -14.46
CA ASP A 32 7.74 5.05 -14.39
C ASP A 32 8.38 4.81 -13.02
N LYS A 33 7.62 4.42 -11.99
CA LYS A 33 8.16 4.29 -10.64
C LYS A 33 8.63 2.86 -10.39
N GLU A 34 9.84 2.75 -9.82
CA GLU A 34 10.38 1.47 -9.38
C GLU A 34 9.82 1.00 -8.04
N LYS A 35 9.45 1.94 -7.18
CA LYS A 35 8.91 1.68 -5.84
C LYS A 35 7.69 2.55 -5.58
N ILE A 36 6.62 1.94 -5.08
CA ILE A 36 5.34 2.60 -4.80
C ILE A 36 4.91 2.26 -3.39
N LEU A 37 4.47 3.27 -2.62
CA LEU A 37 4.04 3.13 -1.24
C LEU A 37 2.56 3.49 -1.16
N PHE A 38 1.72 2.54 -0.78
CA PHE A 38 0.28 2.72 -0.63
C PHE A 38 -0.08 2.85 0.84
N ILE A 39 -0.64 4.00 1.21
CA ILE A 39 -1.16 4.25 2.56
C ILE A 39 -2.58 3.68 2.60
N LEU A 40 -2.79 2.64 3.40
CA LEU A 40 -4.05 1.90 3.43
C LEU A 40 -4.87 2.23 4.66
N ASN A 41 -6.19 2.25 4.48
CA ASN A 41 -7.17 2.30 5.56
C ASN A 41 -8.05 1.04 5.52
N ASP A 42 -8.44 0.49 6.67
CA ASP A 42 -9.26 -0.72 6.74
C ASP A 42 -10.78 -0.50 6.52
N ARG A 43 -11.19 0.68 6.05
CA ARG A 43 -12.58 0.96 5.65
C ARG A 43 -13.09 -0.05 4.63
N GLU A 44 -14.29 -0.58 4.88
CA GLU A 44 -14.95 -1.58 4.04
C GLU A 44 -16.12 -1.01 3.21
N ASP A 45 -16.79 0.03 3.71
CA ASP A 45 -17.92 0.68 3.04
C ASP A 45 -17.52 2.08 2.53
N PRO A 46 -17.45 2.28 1.20
CA PRO A 46 -17.07 3.55 0.58
C PRO A 46 -18.17 4.62 0.67
N THR A 47 -19.38 4.29 1.11
CA THR A 47 -20.53 5.22 1.18
C THR A 47 -20.60 5.99 2.51
N VAL A 48 -19.92 5.52 3.56
CA VAL A 48 -19.93 6.14 4.89
C VAL A 48 -18.53 6.49 5.36
N VAL A 49 -18.34 7.65 5.98
CA VAL A 49 -17.02 8.02 6.55
C VAL A 49 -16.65 7.02 7.65
N GLY A 50 -15.42 6.51 7.62
CA GLY A 50 -14.99 5.50 8.58
C GLY A 50 -13.59 4.96 8.29
N GLY A 51 -13.30 3.82 8.91
CA GLY A 51 -11.96 3.26 8.97
C GLY A 51 -11.35 3.39 10.36
N PHE A 52 -10.74 2.33 10.85
CA PHE A 52 -10.20 2.25 12.21
C PHE A 52 -8.70 2.08 12.24
N HIS A 53 -8.11 1.57 11.17
CA HIS A 53 -6.72 1.19 11.15
C HIS A 53 -5.98 1.64 9.90
N TRP A 54 -4.78 2.16 10.10
CA TRP A 54 -3.87 2.58 9.05
C TRP A 54 -2.72 1.58 8.92
N SER A 55 -2.37 1.23 7.69
CA SER A 55 -1.23 0.35 7.39
C SER A 55 -0.51 0.78 6.11
N LEU A 56 0.65 0.19 5.83
CA LEU A 56 1.45 0.53 4.66
C LEU A 56 1.71 -0.72 3.81
N LEU A 57 1.45 -0.60 2.50
CA LEU A 57 1.87 -1.59 1.51
C LEU A 57 2.92 -0.97 0.60
N VAL A 58 4.09 -1.59 0.49
CA VAL A 58 5.19 -1.14 -0.36
C VAL A 58 5.38 -2.14 -1.50
N LEU A 59 5.44 -1.65 -2.73
CA LEU A 59 5.67 -2.43 -3.94
C LEU A 59 7.05 -2.07 -4.52
N GLU A 60 7.87 -3.08 -4.79
CA GLU A 60 9.02 -3.03 -5.70
C GLU A 60 8.56 -3.48 -7.10
N ARG A 61 8.16 -2.51 -7.94
CA ARG A 61 7.32 -2.73 -9.14
C ARG A 61 7.95 -3.69 -10.15
N LYS A 62 9.23 -3.48 -10.46
CA LYS A 62 9.95 -4.24 -11.49
C LYS A 62 10.08 -5.74 -11.18
N ILE A 63 10.01 -6.12 -9.90
CA ILE A 63 10.21 -7.51 -9.45
C ILE A 63 9.00 -8.08 -8.71
N GLY A 64 7.85 -7.39 -8.72
CA GLY A 64 6.59 -7.94 -8.20
C GLY A 64 6.58 -8.21 -6.69
N ARG A 65 7.43 -7.54 -5.90
CA ARG A 65 7.52 -7.76 -4.46
C ARG A 65 6.68 -6.77 -3.68
N PHE A 66 5.74 -7.28 -2.91
CA PHE A 66 4.93 -6.53 -1.98
C PHE A 66 5.38 -6.78 -0.53
N HIS A 67 5.64 -5.70 0.19
CA HIS A 67 6.01 -5.69 1.61
C HIS A 67 4.92 -4.97 2.39
N TYR A 68 4.27 -5.67 3.31
CA TYR A 68 3.16 -5.15 4.09
C TYR A 68 3.59 -4.88 5.53
N TYR A 69 3.44 -3.63 5.97
CA TYR A 69 3.80 -3.17 7.30
C TYR A 69 2.53 -2.80 8.06
N ASP A 70 2.35 -3.45 9.20
CA ASP A 70 1.20 -3.28 10.08
C ASP A 70 1.69 -3.22 11.54
N SER A 71 1.39 -2.11 12.22
CA SER A 71 1.73 -1.92 13.62
C SER A 71 0.86 -2.73 14.58
N THR A 72 -0.09 -3.53 14.08
CA THR A 72 -0.94 -4.43 14.87
C THR A 72 -0.67 -5.89 14.56
N ARG A 73 -0.81 -6.73 15.59
CA ARG A 73 -0.76 -8.20 15.47
C ARG A 73 -2.02 -8.84 16.05
N PRO A 74 -2.63 -9.81 15.35
CA PRO A 74 -2.29 -10.24 13.98
C PRO A 74 -2.56 -9.13 12.95
N ALA A 75 -1.78 -9.12 11.87
CA ALA A 75 -1.87 -8.07 10.84
C ALA A 75 -3.19 -8.16 10.03
N LYS A 76 -3.80 -7.01 9.74
CA LYS A 76 -5.09 -6.86 9.05
C LYS A 76 -4.93 -6.83 7.53
N THR A 77 -4.69 -7.99 6.93
CA THR A 77 -4.26 -8.08 5.51
C THR A 77 -5.34 -7.89 4.44
N THR A 78 -6.63 -7.83 4.77
CA THR A 78 -7.74 -7.84 3.79
C THR A 78 -7.58 -6.76 2.71
N VAL A 79 -7.44 -5.50 3.12
CA VAL A 79 -7.31 -4.36 2.20
C VAL A 79 -6.01 -4.43 1.39
N ALA A 80 -4.91 -4.84 2.03
CA ALA A 80 -3.64 -4.98 1.35
C ALA A 80 -3.71 -6.04 0.22
N LYS A 81 -4.32 -7.20 0.50
CA LYS A 81 -4.50 -8.27 -0.49
C LYS A 81 -5.44 -7.85 -1.62
N GLN A 82 -6.51 -7.12 -1.31
CA GLN A 82 -7.36 -6.53 -2.34
C GLN A 82 -6.54 -5.63 -3.26
N LEU A 83 -5.73 -4.72 -2.71
CA LEU A 83 -4.93 -3.81 -3.53
C LEU A 83 -3.84 -4.56 -4.33
N VAL A 84 -3.23 -5.61 -3.78
CA VAL A 84 -2.31 -6.49 -4.53
C VAL A 84 -3.01 -7.09 -5.76
N SER A 85 -4.23 -7.60 -5.61
CA SER A 85 -4.99 -8.16 -6.74
C SER A 85 -5.33 -7.13 -7.82
N ILE A 86 -5.61 -5.89 -7.43
CA ILE A 86 -5.89 -4.78 -8.35
C ILE A 86 -4.63 -4.33 -9.09
N VAL A 87 -3.49 -4.29 -8.40
CA VAL A 87 -2.23 -3.78 -8.96
C VAL A 87 -1.53 -4.83 -9.83
N THR A 88 -1.65 -6.11 -9.50
CA THR A 88 -0.93 -7.22 -10.16
C THR A 88 -1.08 -7.24 -11.70
N PRO A 89 -2.29 -7.05 -12.28
CA PRO A 89 -2.46 -7.01 -13.74
C PRO A 89 -1.67 -5.90 -14.47
N PHE A 90 -1.18 -4.90 -13.72
CA PHE A 90 -0.45 -3.75 -14.26
C PHE A 90 1.07 -3.86 -14.04
N LEU A 91 1.56 -5.02 -13.64
CA LEU A 91 2.98 -5.29 -13.44
C LEU A 91 3.56 -6.06 -14.64
N ASP A 92 4.84 -5.82 -14.92
CA ASP A 92 5.56 -6.46 -16.03
C ASP A 92 6.06 -7.89 -15.67
N THR A 93 5.60 -8.45 -14.53
CA THR A 93 6.08 -9.73 -14.01
C THR A 93 4.95 -10.54 -13.38
N GLU A 94 4.99 -11.85 -13.57
CA GLU A 94 4.06 -12.81 -12.97
C GLU A 94 4.57 -13.34 -11.61
N ASN A 95 5.82 -13.07 -11.25
CA ASN A 95 6.43 -13.51 -9.99
C ASN A 95 6.02 -12.58 -8.83
N ILE A 96 4.77 -12.69 -8.41
CA ILE A 96 4.21 -11.86 -7.35
C ILE A 96 4.46 -12.49 -5.98
N THR A 97 5.00 -11.68 -5.06
CA THR A 97 5.19 -12.09 -3.66
C THR A 97 4.56 -11.07 -2.72
N PHE A 98 4.01 -11.55 -1.61
CA PHE A 98 3.42 -10.73 -0.56
C PHE A 98 3.99 -11.15 0.79
N THR A 99 4.75 -10.26 1.42
CA THR A 99 5.43 -10.51 2.70
C THR A 99 4.86 -9.60 3.77
N ILE A 100 4.43 -10.18 4.90
CA ILE A 100 4.10 -9.41 6.11
C ILE A 100 5.41 -9.18 6.84
N GLU A 101 5.81 -7.92 6.99
CA GLU A 101 7.10 -7.55 7.55
C GLU A 101 7.10 -7.57 9.07
N ASP A 102 8.20 -8.04 9.65
CA ASP A 102 8.43 -7.93 11.09
C ASP A 102 8.78 -6.49 11.44
N CYS A 103 7.78 -5.74 11.90
CA CYS A 103 7.89 -4.30 12.17
C CYS A 103 7.48 -3.94 13.60
N PRO A 104 7.91 -2.76 14.11
CA PRO A 104 7.49 -2.25 15.41
C PRO A 104 5.97 -2.26 15.59
N GLN A 105 5.52 -2.64 16.78
CA GLN A 105 4.11 -2.81 17.11
C GLN A 105 3.64 -1.68 18.01
N GLN A 106 2.45 -1.13 17.73
CA GLN A 106 1.83 -0.14 18.59
C GLN A 106 1.35 -0.78 19.90
N HIS A 107 1.42 -0.01 20.99
CA HIS A 107 0.98 -0.45 22.32
C HIS A 107 -0.34 0.22 22.76
N ASN A 108 -1.03 0.88 21.82
CA ASN A 108 -2.32 1.55 22.03
C ASN A 108 -3.21 1.40 20.79
N SER A 109 -4.39 2.02 20.77
CA SER A 109 -5.37 1.87 19.69
C SER A 109 -5.42 3.02 18.68
N PHE A 110 -4.49 3.98 18.71
CA PHE A 110 -4.61 5.23 17.95
C PHE A 110 -3.33 5.68 17.23
N ASP A 111 -2.18 5.10 17.53
CA ASP A 111 -0.91 5.50 16.91
C ASP A 111 -0.64 4.90 15.53
N CYS A 112 -1.52 4.03 14.99
CA CYS A 112 -1.28 3.34 13.71
C CYS A 112 -0.88 4.30 12.57
N GLY A 113 -1.49 5.50 12.51
CA GLY A 113 -1.11 6.54 11.56
C GLY A 113 0.33 7.06 11.74
N MET A 114 0.79 7.23 12.99
CA MET A 114 2.18 7.62 13.30
C MET A 114 3.17 6.53 12.91
N TYR A 115 2.82 5.27 13.13
CA TYR A 115 3.62 4.13 12.67
C TYR A 115 3.74 4.10 11.15
N VAL A 116 2.64 4.33 10.41
CA VAL A 116 2.67 4.43 8.95
C VAL A 116 3.59 5.55 8.48
N ILE A 117 3.55 6.74 9.09
CA ILE A 117 4.46 7.84 8.76
C ILE A 117 5.93 7.42 8.94
N GLU A 118 6.26 6.77 10.05
CA GLU A 118 7.61 6.28 10.32
C GLU A 118 8.03 5.14 9.35
N PHE A 119 7.12 4.22 9.02
CA PHE A 119 7.37 3.16 8.04
C PHE A 119 7.65 3.76 6.65
N VAL A 120 6.87 4.76 6.22
CA VAL A 120 7.13 5.52 4.99
C VAL A 120 8.49 6.19 5.05
N ARG A 121 8.81 6.90 6.14
CA ARG A 121 10.12 7.55 6.32
C ARG A 121 11.27 6.55 6.20
N ARG A 122 11.13 5.34 6.74
CA ARG A 122 12.14 4.27 6.63
C ARG A 122 12.23 3.70 5.21
N ALA A 123 11.10 3.44 4.56
CA ALA A 123 11.06 2.91 3.20
C ALA A 123 11.62 3.88 2.14
N LEU A 124 11.54 5.19 2.42
CA LEU A 124 12.10 6.26 1.58
C LEU A 124 13.59 6.53 1.83
N LYS A 125 14.12 6.18 3.01
CA LYS A 125 15.56 6.25 3.24
C LYS A 125 16.23 5.24 2.31
N VAL A 126 16.90 5.76 1.28
CA VAL A 126 17.79 4.97 0.41
C VAL A 126 18.76 4.26 1.34
N ARG A 127 18.88 2.93 1.25
CA ARG A 127 20.06 2.25 1.78
C ARG A 127 21.23 2.86 1.01
N ALA A 128 21.95 3.77 1.65
CA ALA A 128 23.32 4.04 1.26
C ALA A 128 24.02 2.70 1.39
N PHE A 129 24.24 2.03 0.26
CA PHE A 129 25.15 0.90 0.25
C PHE A 129 26.54 1.45 0.62
N PRO A 130 27.28 0.79 1.53
CA PRO A 130 28.71 1.06 1.67
C PRO A 130 29.45 0.70 0.37
#